data_AF-A0A7Y8S0J1-F1
#
_entry.id   AF-A0A7Y8S0J1-F1
#
_cell.length_a   1.000
_cell.length_b   1.000
_cell.length_c   1.000
_cell.angle_alpha   90.00
_cell.angle_beta   90.00
_cell.angle_gamma   90.00
#
_symmetry.space_group_name_H-M   'P 1'
#
loop_
_entity.id
_entity.type
_entity.pdbx_description
1 polymer ?
#
loop_
_entity_poly.entity_id
_entity_poly.type
_entity_poly.pdbx_seq_one_letter_code
_entity_poly.pdbx_strand_id
1 'polypeptide(L)'
;MAKGFTNEGAKWEIAHSFWILFTWVPFAFLSWFAFIYIGARTKQIKWLLAGVVYAAAVLFTAFTARTLFFDLAMKMLLVVWIISIIHAFKIRPEFLVRLEAVYQIKRSEMNELRQELKNENFPEPSGQTESSQVTLAKK
;
A
#
# COMPACT_ATOMS: atom_id res chain seq x y z
N MET A 1 -9.09 21.97 9.99
CA MET A 1 -8.10 20.95 9.59
C MET A 1 -8.66 19.60 10.00
N ALA A 2 -9.08 18.75 9.04
CA ALA A 2 -9.58 17.43 9.38
C ALA A 2 -8.45 16.63 10.03
N LYS A 3 -8.69 16.13 11.25
CA LYS A 3 -7.72 15.35 12.03
C LYS A 3 -7.46 14.04 11.27
N GLY A 4 -6.35 13.98 10.54
CA GLY A 4 -5.90 12.76 9.87
C GLY A 4 -5.57 11.69 10.90
N PHE A 5 -5.60 10.43 10.48
CA PHE A 5 -5.20 9.29 11.29
C PHE A 5 -3.68 9.22 11.49
N THR A 6 -2.89 9.93 10.66
CA THR A 6 -1.41 9.94 10.68
C THR A 6 -0.84 11.37 10.64
N ASN A 7 0.41 11.56 11.07
CA ASN A 7 1.07 12.88 11.07
C ASN A 7 1.48 13.35 9.66
N GLU A 8 1.44 12.46 8.65
CA GLU A 8 1.79 12.73 7.25
C GLU A 8 0.69 13.52 6.49
N GLY A 9 -0.51 13.64 7.06
CA GLY A 9 -1.61 14.45 6.53
C GLY A 9 -2.49 13.77 5.46
N ALA A 10 -3.63 14.40 5.16
CA ALA A 10 -4.70 13.80 4.34
C ALA A 10 -4.30 13.42 2.90
N LYS A 11 -3.37 14.16 2.28
CA LYS A 11 -2.88 13.83 0.92
C LYS A 11 -2.15 12.48 0.89
N TRP A 12 -1.34 12.21 1.92
CA TRP A 12 -0.60 10.95 2.04
C TRP A 12 -1.55 9.77 2.25
N GLU A 13 -2.57 9.96 3.09
CA GLU A 13 -3.59 8.94 3.32
C GLU A 13 -4.35 8.57 2.05
N ILE A 14 -4.73 9.57 1.23
CA ILE A 14 -5.47 9.34 -0.02
C ILE A 14 -4.59 8.60 -1.03
N ALA A 15 -3.34 9.03 -1.21
CA ALA A 15 -2.40 8.37 -2.12
C ALA A 15 -2.18 6.89 -1.77
N HIS A 16 -2.11 6.57 -0.47
CA HIS A 16 -1.90 5.19 -0.01
C HIS A 16 -3.20 4.40 0.19
N SER A 17 -4.38 5.01 0.01
CA SER A 17 -5.69 4.33 0.07
C SER A 17 -6.16 3.78 -1.29
N PHE A 18 -5.34 3.86 -2.34
CA PHE A 18 -5.71 3.41 -3.69
C PHE A 18 -6.16 1.94 -3.74
N TRP A 19 -5.65 1.10 -2.84
CA TRP A 19 -6.03 -0.32 -2.75
C TRP A 19 -7.52 -0.55 -2.44
N ILE A 20 -8.22 0.44 -1.86
CA ILE A 20 -9.67 0.33 -1.58
C ILE A 20 -10.47 0.31 -2.88
N LEU A 21 -9.99 0.93 -3.97
CA LEU A 21 -10.69 0.87 -5.26
C LEU A 21 -10.77 -0.56 -5.79
N PHE A 22 -9.82 -1.42 -5.44
CA PHE A 22 -9.85 -2.82 -5.85
C PHE A 22 -10.97 -3.62 -5.18
N THR A 23 -11.48 -3.21 -4.02
CA THR A 23 -12.63 -3.88 -3.38
C THR A 23 -13.97 -3.47 -3.97
N TRP A 24 -14.00 -2.35 -4.70
CA TRP A 24 -15.17 -1.92 -5.48
C TRP A 24 -15.36 -2.68 -6.78
N VAL A 25 -14.37 -3.46 -7.21
CA VAL A 25 -14.53 -4.33 -8.38
C VAL A 25 -15.65 -5.34 -8.09
N PRO A 26 -16.62 -5.52 -9.02
CA PRO A 26 -17.73 -6.43 -8.83
C PRO A 26 -17.28 -7.86 -8.48
N PHE A 27 -18.13 -8.56 -7.72
CA PHE A 27 -17.96 -9.99 -7.38
C PHE A 27 -16.68 -10.32 -6.59
N ALA A 28 -16.15 -9.34 -5.84
CA ALA A 28 -14.93 -9.51 -5.05
C ALA A 28 -13.70 -9.96 -5.87
N PHE A 29 -13.74 -9.80 -7.20
CA PHE A 29 -12.75 -10.40 -8.10
C PHE A 29 -11.34 -9.85 -7.86
N LEU A 30 -11.20 -8.60 -7.42
CA LEU A 30 -9.92 -7.99 -7.04
C LEU A 30 -9.74 -7.82 -5.52
N SER A 31 -10.73 -8.23 -4.71
CA SER A 31 -10.64 -8.10 -3.25
C SER A 31 -9.44 -8.87 -2.71
N TRP A 32 -9.25 -10.13 -3.13
CA TRP A 32 -8.11 -10.95 -2.70
C TRP A 32 -6.76 -10.30 -2.99
N PHE A 33 -6.60 -9.67 -4.15
CA PHE A 33 -5.39 -8.94 -4.52
C PHE A 33 -5.14 -7.74 -3.59
N ALA A 34 -6.20 -6.99 -3.28
CA ALA A 34 -6.14 -5.86 -2.35
C ALA A 34 -5.66 -6.30 -0.95
N PHE A 35 -6.24 -7.37 -0.40
CA PHE A 35 -5.91 -7.88 0.94
C PHE A 35 -4.51 -8.50 1.01
N ILE A 36 -4.07 -9.20 -0.03
CA ILE A 36 -2.69 -9.71 -0.12
C ILE A 36 -1.70 -8.55 -0.21
N TYR A 37 -1.97 -7.55 -1.05
CA TYR A 37 -1.13 -6.38 -1.21
C TYR A 37 -0.91 -5.63 0.11
N ILE A 38 -1.99 -5.33 0.83
CA ILE A 38 -1.88 -4.64 2.13
C ILE A 38 -1.16 -5.51 3.17
N GLY A 39 -1.44 -6.82 3.20
CA GLY A 39 -0.80 -7.75 4.14
C GLY A 39 0.70 -7.86 3.92
N ALA A 40 1.14 -7.96 2.66
CA ALA A 40 2.55 -7.94 2.29
C ALA A 40 3.21 -6.59 2.64
N ARG A 41 2.51 -5.47 2.41
CA ARG A 41 3.06 -4.13 2.65
C ARG A 41 3.24 -3.80 4.13
N THR A 42 2.36 -4.27 4.99
CA THR A 42 2.42 -4.03 6.45
C THR A 42 2.99 -5.21 7.24
N LYS A 43 3.42 -6.27 6.54
CA LYS A 43 3.92 -7.52 7.13
C LYS A 43 2.91 -8.16 8.09
N GLN A 44 1.61 -8.03 7.82
CA GLN A 44 0.53 -8.57 8.65
C GLN A 44 -0.07 -9.84 8.06
N ILE A 45 0.19 -10.98 8.70
CA ILE A 45 -0.33 -12.30 8.29
C ILE A 45 -1.87 -12.33 8.33
N LYS A 46 -2.50 -11.61 9.27
CA LYS A 46 -3.97 -11.55 9.40
C LYS A 46 -4.64 -11.09 8.10
N TRP A 47 -4.07 -10.08 7.43
CA TRP A 47 -4.63 -9.55 6.18
C TRP A 47 -4.27 -10.41 4.98
N LEU A 48 -3.09 -11.04 5.01
CA LEU A 48 -2.72 -12.04 4.01
C LEU A 48 -3.69 -13.23 4.04
N LEU A 49 -4.01 -13.75 5.23
CA LEU A 49 -4.96 -14.83 5.42
C LEU A 49 -6.37 -14.44 4.95
N ALA A 50 -6.80 -13.21 5.25
CA ALA A 50 -8.07 -12.70 4.72
C ALA A 50 -8.09 -12.69 3.19
N GLY A 51 -6.99 -12.28 2.55
CA GLY A 51 -6.83 -12.33 1.10
C GLY A 51 -6.93 -13.75 0.53
N VAL A 52 -6.31 -14.73 1.19
CA VAL A 52 -6.41 -16.16 0.81
C VAL A 52 -7.84 -16.66 0.92
N VAL A 53 -8.57 -16.30 2.00
CA VAL A 53 -9.99 -16.67 2.16
C VAL A 53 -10.85 -16.10 1.04
N TYR A 54 -10.63 -14.83 0.67
CA TYR A 54 -11.35 -14.23 -0.46
C TYR A 54 -10.99 -14.87 -1.80
N ALA A 55 -9.71 -15.22 -2.02
CA ALA A 55 -9.28 -15.94 -3.22
C ALA A 55 -9.97 -17.30 -3.31
N ALA A 56 -10.04 -18.03 -2.19
CA ALA A 56 -10.72 -19.32 -2.13
C ALA A 56 -12.22 -19.21 -2.48
N ALA A 57 -12.92 -18.17 -2.03
CA ALA A 57 -14.31 -17.94 -2.38
C ALA A 57 -14.52 -17.69 -3.89
N VAL A 58 -13.66 -16.89 -4.51
CA VAL A 58 -13.70 -16.63 -5.96
C VAL A 58 -13.38 -17.91 -6.74
N LEU A 59 -12.32 -18.63 -6.36
CA LEU A 59 -11.93 -19.88 -7.01
C LEU A 59 -12.99 -20.97 -6.87
N PHE A 60 -13.62 -21.08 -5.70
CA PHE A 60 -14.74 -22.00 -5.48
C PHE A 60 -15.93 -21.68 -6.40
N THR A 61 -16.24 -20.40 -6.59
CA THR A 61 -17.31 -19.98 -7.51
C THR A 61 -16.94 -20.30 -8.96
N ALA A 62 -15.68 -20.09 -9.35
CA ALA A 62 -15.19 -20.45 -10.68
C ALA A 62 -15.21 -21.97 -10.92
N PHE A 63 -14.85 -22.77 -9.92
CA PHE A 63 -14.86 -24.23 -9.99
C PHE A 63 -16.28 -24.81 -10.12
N THR A 64 -17.25 -24.19 -9.46
CA THR A 64 -18.67 -24.60 -9.51
C THR A 64 -19.43 -24.08 -10.74
N ALA A 65 -18.77 -23.34 -11.65
CA ALA A 65 -19.40 -22.67 -12.78
C ALA A 65 -20.17 -23.59 -13.75
N ARG A 66 -19.82 -24.87 -13.84
CA ARG A 66 -20.51 -25.87 -14.69
C ARG A 66 -21.39 -26.84 -13.91
N THR A 67 -21.72 -26.50 -12.67
CA THR A 67 -22.48 -27.36 -11.74
C THR A 67 -23.81 -26.71 -11.36
N LEU A 68 -24.76 -27.50 -10.86
CA LEU A 68 -26.04 -27.01 -10.33
C LEU A 68 -25.88 -26.09 -9.10
N PHE A 69 -24.69 -26.06 -8.48
CA PHE A 69 -24.40 -25.21 -7.33
C PHE A 69 -23.96 -23.79 -7.72
N PHE A 70 -23.81 -23.47 -9.01
CA PHE A 70 -23.33 -22.16 -9.46
C PHE A 70 -24.20 -21.00 -8.98
N ASP A 71 -25.53 -21.13 -9.06
CA ASP A 71 -26.46 -20.08 -8.61
C ASP A 71 -26.31 -19.79 -7.11
N LEU A 72 -26.11 -20.84 -6.31
CA LEU A 72 -25.88 -20.70 -4.87
C LEU A 72 -24.50 -20.05 -4.60
N ALA A 73 -23.46 -20.49 -5.33
CA ALA A 73 -22.12 -19.93 -5.22
C ALA A 73 -22.08 -18.43 -5.58
N MET A 74 -22.79 -18.02 -6.64
CA MET A 74 -22.89 -16.61 -7.04
C MET A 74 -23.61 -15.76 -5.99
N LYS A 75 -24.69 -16.26 -5.38
CA LYS A 75 -25.36 -15.57 -4.26
C LYS A 75 -24.43 -15.40 -3.05
N MET A 76 -23.68 -16.45 -2.70
CA MET A 76 -22.67 -16.39 -1.65
C MET A 76 -21.56 -15.39 -1.99
N LEU A 77 -21.10 -15.36 -3.24
CA LEU A 77 -20.06 -14.44 -3.70
C LEU A 77 -20.50 -12.97 -3.58
N LEU A 78 -21.77 -12.66 -3.85
CA LEU A 78 -22.33 -11.33 -3.63
C LEU A 78 -22.29 -10.91 -2.14
N VAL A 79 -22.63 -11.83 -1.23
CA VAL A 79 -22.54 -11.56 0.21
C VAL A 79 -21.08 -11.34 0.63
N VAL A 80 -20.17 -12.20 0.16
CA VAL A 80 -18.72 -12.07 0.41
C VAL A 80 -18.18 -10.74 -0.12
N TRP A 81 -18.68 -10.28 -1.27
CA TRP A 81 -18.30 -9.00 -1.85
C TRP A 81 -18.68 -7.82 -0.95
N ILE A 82 -19.93 -7.76 -0.47
CA ILE A 82 -20.38 -6.72 0.47
C ILE A 82 -19.54 -6.74 1.75
N ILE A 83 -19.29 -7.94 2.32
CA ILE A 83 -18.45 -8.10 3.50
C ILE A 83 -17.03 -7.58 3.23
N SER A 84 -16.47 -7.85 2.04
CA SER A 84 -15.13 -7.40 1.68
C SER A 84 -15.00 -5.87 1.64
N ILE A 85 -16.03 -5.17 1.17
CA ILE A 85 -16.09 -3.70 1.17
C ILE A 85 -16.08 -3.18 2.61
N ILE A 86 -16.97 -3.69 3.47
CA ILE A 86 -17.05 -3.29 4.88
C ILE A 86 -15.72 -3.56 5.59
N HIS A 87 -15.12 -4.73 5.35
CA HIS A 87 -13.86 -5.12 5.96
C HIS A 87 -12.71 -4.19 5.54
N ALA A 88 -12.67 -3.77 4.27
CA ALA A 88 -11.68 -2.82 3.76
C ALA A 88 -11.76 -1.46 4.49
N PHE A 89 -12.97 -0.93 4.69
CA PHE A 89 -13.15 0.32 5.44
C PHE A 89 -12.72 0.20 6.90
N LYS A 90 -12.96 -0.95 7.54
CA LYS A 90 -12.51 -1.20 8.93
C LYS A 90 -10.97 -1.29 9.04
N ILE A 91 -10.31 -1.86 8.04
CA ILE A 91 -8.85 -1.99 8.03
C ILE A 91 -8.14 -0.69 7.68
N ARG A 92 -8.76 0.20 6.89
CA ARG A 92 -8.15 1.47 6.46
C ARG A 92 -7.39 2.23 7.56
N PRO A 93 -7.99 2.56 8.73
CA PRO A 93 -7.27 3.30 9.77
C PRO A 93 -6.08 2.51 10.35
N GLU A 94 -6.27 1.20 10.60
CA GLU A 94 -5.19 0.34 11.12
C GLU A 94 -4.05 0.19 10.10
N PHE A 95 -4.38 0.06 8.82
CA PHE A 95 -3.43 0.02 7.72
C PHE A 95 -2.57 1.28 7.66
N LEU A 96 -3.17 2.46 7.71
CA LEU A 96 -2.44 3.72 7.61
C LEU A 96 -1.47 3.91 8.77
N VAL A 97 -1.89 3.59 10.01
CA VAL A 97 -1.02 3.68 11.19
C VAL A 97 0.14 2.70 11.12
N ARG A 98 -0.12 1.44 10.74
CA ARG A 98 0.96 0.44 10.57
C ARG A 98 1.90 0.81 9.43
N LEU A 99 1.37 1.36 8.34
CA LEU A 99 2.16 1.80 7.20
C LEU A 99 3.08 2.96 7.59
N GLU A 100 2.59 3.95 8.32
CA GLU A 100 3.40 5.05 8.87
C GLU A 100 4.54 4.49 9.72
N ALA A 101 4.27 3.57 10.64
CA ALA A 101 5.30 2.95 11.47
C ALA A 101 6.39 2.24 10.64
N VAL A 102 6.01 1.47 9.62
CA VAL A 102 6.96 0.82 8.70
C VAL A 102 7.80 1.84 7.93
N TYR A 103 7.20 2.95 7.50
CA TYR A 103 7.92 4.01 6.78
C TYR A 103 8.87 4.79 7.70
N GLN A 104 8.49 5.04 8.96
CA GLN A 104 9.36 5.73 9.90
C GLN A 104 10.63 4.92 10.20
N ILE A 105 10.50 3.62 10.45
CA ILE A 105 11.65 2.71 10.65
C ILE A 105 12.57 2.73 9.43
N LYS A 106 11.99 2.61 8.22
CA LYS A 106 12.79 2.63 6.99
C LYS A 106 13.50 3.97 6.78
N ARG A 107 12.90 5.07 7.24
CA ARG A 107 13.47 6.42 7.12
C ARG A 107 14.60 6.65 8.11
N SER A 108 14.50 6.13 9.34
CA SER A 108 15.60 6.20 10.32
C SER A 108 16.80 5.38 9.83
N GLU A 109 16.59 4.13 9.40
CA GLU A 109 17.65 3.28 8.83
C GLU A 109 18.35 3.96 7.65
N MET A 110 17.58 4.55 6.73
CA MET A 110 18.15 5.28 5.58
C MET A 110 18.96 6.51 6.00
N ASN A 111 18.54 7.20 7.06
CA ASN A 111 19.25 8.37 7.55
C ASN A 111 20.56 7.98 8.26
N GLU A 112 20.55 6.88 9.01
CA GLU A 112 21.76 6.29 9.60
C GLU A 112 22.76 5.88 8.52
N LEU A 113 22.33 5.12 7.52
CA LEU A 113 23.17 4.76 6.36
C LEU A 113 23.73 5.99 5.64
N ARG A 114 22.93 7.06 5.48
CA ARG A 114 23.40 8.33 4.89
C ARG A 114 24.43 9.04 5.76
N GLN A 115 24.33 8.92 7.08
CA GLN A 115 25.33 9.48 8.01
C GLN A 115 26.62 8.67 7.98
N GLU A 116 26.52 7.33 7.96
CA GLU A 116 27.66 6.43 7.79
C GLU A 116 28.43 6.73 6.50
N LEU A 117 27.73 6.80 5.36
CA LEU A 117 28.36 7.12 4.07
C LEU A 117 29.04 8.50 4.04
N LYS A 118 28.49 9.49 4.74
CA LYS A 118 29.13 10.81 4.89
C LYS A 118 30.38 10.75 5.76
N ASN A 119 30.35 9.95 6.83
CA ASN A 119 31.46 9.80 7.75
C ASN A 119 32.58 8.91 7.18
N GLU A 120 32.25 7.96 6.31
CA GLU A 120 33.19 7.05 5.64
C GLU A 120 33.99 7.69 4.49
N ASN A 121 33.79 8.99 4.18
CA ASN A 121 34.52 9.71 3.12
C ASN A 121 34.47 8.99 1.76
N PHE A 122 33.33 9.07 1.06
CA PHE A 122 33.43 9.29 -0.38
C PHE A 122 33.79 10.76 -0.60
N PRO A 123 34.95 11.09 -1.22
CA PRO A 123 35.18 12.46 -1.65
C PRO A 123 34.02 12.85 -2.56
N GLU A 124 33.29 13.91 -2.20
CA GLU A 124 32.35 14.60 -3.10
C GLU A 124 32.98 14.65 -4.49
N PRO A 125 32.30 14.23 -5.57
CA PRO A 125 32.86 14.36 -6.90
C PRO A 125 33.16 15.85 -7.10
N SER A 126 34.45 16.16 -7.18
CA SER A 126 35.00 17.47 -7.48
C SER A 126 34.53 17.88 -8.87
N GLY A 127 33.32 18.44 -8.92
CA GLY A 127 32.59 18.72 -10.14
C GLY A 127 31.54 19.82 -9.95
N GLN A 128 31.76 20.72 -9.00
CA GLN A 128 31.22 22.08 -9.05
C GLN A 128 32.40 23.06 -9.14
N THR A 129 33.24 22.88 -10.15
CA THR A 129 34.20 23.91 -10.56
C THR A 129 33.42 24.96 -11.35
N GLU A 130 33.38 26.18 -10.80
CA GLU A 130 33.37 27.44 -11.56
C GLU A 130 32.33 27.59 -12.69
N SER A 131 31.11 28.06 -12.39
CA SER A 131 30.23 28.61 -13.45
C SER A 131 29.34 29.78 -13.00
N SER A 132 29.72 30.54 -11.98
CA SER A 132 28.95 31.76 -11.64
C SER A 132 29.77 32.98 -11.23
N GLN A 133 31.11 32.96 -11.36
CA GLN A 133 31.95 34.12 -11.06
C GLN A 133 32.61 34.77 -12.28
N VAL A 134 32.44 34.23 -13.49
CA VAL A 134 32.98 34.82 -14.74
C VAL A 134 31.85 35.42 -15.57
N THR A 135 31.17 36.46 -15.08
CA THR A 135 30.29 37.27 -15.97
C THR A 135 29.98 38.70 -15.50
N LEU A 136 30.73 39.30 -14.56
CA LEU A 136 30.53 40.72 -14.21
C LEU A 136 31.84 41.49 -13.98
N ALA A 137 32.89 41.15 -14.72
CA ALA A 137 34.11 41.97 -14.80
C ALA A 137 34.71 41.97 -16.21
N LYS A 138 33.90 42.28 -17.23
CA LYS A 138 34.43 42.75 -18.52
C LYS A 138 33.34 43.45 -19.35
N LYS A 139 33.15 44.74 -19.14
CA LYS A 139 33.47 45.84 -20.08
C LYS A 139 32.75 47.11 -19.66
#